data_AF-A0A2S7A5S3-F1
#
_entry.id   AF-A0A2S7A5S3-F1
#
_cell.length_a   1.000
_cell.length_b   1.000
_cell.length_c   1.000
_cell.angle_alpha   90.00
_cell.angle_beta   90.00
_cell.angle_gamma   90.00
#
_symmetry.space_group_name_H-M   'P 1'
#
loop_
_entity.id
_entity.type
_entity.pdbx_description
1 polymer ?
#
loop_
_entity_poly.entity_id
_entity_poly.type
_entity_poly.pdbx_seq_one_letter_code
_entity_poly.pdbx_strand_id
1 'polypeptide(L)'
;MNTPQPPPHDDHDSWWLATIGRTLIWARLRVKQAGTAEVLDSDGKILPYDSEDSARAALFDAEFVALDGLDEEDALMRGFSLDEVSPPRGDDDADLRERMVLTLGGRA
;
A
#
# COMPACT_ATOMS: atom_id res chain seq x y z
N MET A 1 20.44 -31.32 -15.84
CA MET A 1 20.03 -29.93 -16.11
C MET A 1 19.11 -29.55 -14.97
N ASN A 2 19.61 -28.81 -13.99
CA ASN A 2 18.83 -28.37 -12.84
C ASN A 2 18.23 -27.02 -13.22
N THR A 3 16.94 -26.96 -13.50
CA THR A 3 16.24 -25.68 -13.66
C THR A 3 16.30 -24.97 -12.31
N PRO A 4 16.79 -23.72 -12.20
CA PRO A 4 16.62 -22.99 -10.96
C PRO A 4 15.11 -22.85 -10.72
N GLN A 5 14.60 -23.45 -9.63
CA GLN A 5 13.29 -23.07 -9.13
C GLN A 5 13.33 -21.55 -8.89
N PRO A 6 12.32 -20.77 -9.33
CA PRO A 6 12.17 -19.42 -8.80
C PRO A 6 12.15 -19.52 -7.27
N PRO A 7 12.66 -18.52 -6.53
CA PRO A 7 12.51 -18.52 -5.08
C PRO A 7 11.04 -18.77 -4.73
N PRO A 8 10.74 -19.45 -3.60
CA PRO A 8 9.35 -19.61 -3.15
C PRO A 8 8.70 -18.24 -3.23
N HIS A 9 7.56 -18.12 -3.91
CA HIS A 9 6.93 -16.82 -4.16
C HIS A 9 6.83 -16.10 -2.82
N ASP A 10 7.61 -15.05 -2.62
CA ASP A 10 7.51 -14.23 -1.42
C ASP A 10 6.06 -13.75 -1.29
N ASP A 11 5.52 -13.69 -0.07
CA ASP A 11 4.25 -13.00 0.17
C ASP A 11 4.34 -11.62 -0.51
N HIS A 12 3.48 -11.39 -1.50
CA HIS A 12 3.63 -10.20 -2.35
C HIS A 12 2.99 -9.03 -1.63
N ASP A 13 3.83 -8.19 -1.05
CA ASP A 13 3.44 -6.93 -0.43
C ASP A 13 3.37 -5.82 -1.49
N SER A 14 2.23 -5.15 -1.56
CA SER A 14 2.00 -3.99 -2.41
C SER A 14 1.48 -2.83 -1.58
N TRP A 15 2.08 -1.65 -1.77
CA TRP A 15 1.67 -0.44 -1.07
C TRP A 15 0.62 0.33 -1.87
N TRP A 16 -0.37 0.82 -1.15
CA TRP A 16 -1.48 1.58 -1.67
C TRP A 16 -1.60 2.88 -0.89
N LEU A 17 -2.04 3.94 -1.56
CA LEU A 17 -2.25 5.23 -0.93
C LEU A 17 -3.55 5.88 -1.37
N ALA A 18 -4.16 6.61 -0.45
CA ALA A 18 -5.29 7.49 -0.69
C ALA A 18 -4.96 8.89 -0.17
N THR A 19 -5.52 9.91 -0.81
CA THR A 19 -5.32 11.30 -0.42
C THR A 19 -6.66 11.96 -0.12
N ILE A 20 -6.82 12.42 1.12
CA ILE A 20 -8.02 13.12 1.57
C ILE A 20 -7.61 14.53 2.00
N GLY A 21 -7.84 15.51 1.13
CA GLY A 21 -7.44 16.90 1.34
C GLY A 21 -5.91 17.05 1.39
N ARG A 22 -5.36 17.13 2.60
CA ARG A 22 -3.89 17.21 2.84
C ARG A 22 -3.37 16.00 3.60
N THR A 23 -4.18 14.97 3.76
CA THR A 23 -3.80 13.75 4.48
C THR A 23 -3.57 12.65 3.47
N LEU A 24 -2.37 12.11 3.44
CA LEU A 24 -2.03 10.89 2.72
C LEU A 24 -2.16 9.71 3.68
N ILE A 25 -2.91 8.71 3.26
CA ILE A 25 -3.19 7.51 4.02
C ILE A 25 -2.61 6.34 3.25
N TRP A 26 -1.79 5.52 3.92
CA TRP A 26 -1.19 4.31 3.38
C TRP A 26 -1.99 3.08 3.78
N ALA A 27 -2.02 2.09 2.91
CA ALA A 27 -2.47 0.74 3.17
C ALA A 27 -1.48 -0.27 2.55
N ARG A 28 -1.28 -1.42 3.21
CA ARG A 28 -0.45 -2.52 2.66
C ARG A 28 -1.34 -3.68 2.29
N LEU A 29 -1.33 -4.07 1.04
CA LEU A 29 -1.94 -5.31 0.57
C LEU A 29 -0.88 -6.42 0.56
N ARG A 30 -1.14 -7.52 1.26
CA ARG A 30 -0.28 -8.71 1.29
C ARG A 30 -1.03 -9.90 0.69
N VAL A 31 -0.49 -10.49 -0.37
CA VAL A 31 -1.03 -11.73 -0.95
C VAL A 31 -0.32 -12.93 -0.34
N LYS A 32 -1.09 -13.85 0.25
CA LYS A 32 -0.59 -15.08 0.87
C LYS A 32 -0.47 -16.22 -0.13
N GLN A 33 0.37 -17.19 0.20
CA GLN A 33 0.56 -18.44 -0.56
C GLN A 33 -0.73 -19.20 -0.88
N ALA A 34 -1.78 -19.07 -0.06
CA ALA A 34 -3.05 -19.76 -0.25
C ALA A 34 -4.00 -19.05 -1.23
N GLY A 35 -3.57 -17.95 -1.88
CA GLY A 35 -4.40 -17.11 -2.76
C GLY A 35 -5.28 -16.10 -2.00
N THR A 36 -5.30 -16.17 -0.66
CA THR A 36 -5.95 -15.18 0.19
C THR A 36 -5.11 -13.91 0.29
N ALA A 37 -5.74 -12.80 0.66
CA ALA A 37 -5.06 -11.52 0.82
C ALA A 37 -5.41 -10.87 2.16
N GLU A 38 -4.53 -9.99 2.61
CA GLU A 38 -4.76 -9.18 3.80
C GLU A 38 -4.43 -7.72 3.49
N VAL A 39 -5.25 -6.80 3.97
CA VAL A 39 -4.97 -5.37 3.92
C VAL A 39 -4.67 -4.87 5.32
N LEU A 40 -3.47 -4.37 5.55
CA LEU A 40 -3.16 -3.54 6.70
C LEU A 40 -3.66 -2.13 6.41
N ASP A 41 -4.64 -1.67 7.17
CA ASP A 41 -5.15 -0.30 7.11
C ASP A 41 -4.39 0.63 8.05
N SER A 42 -4.47 1.94 7.81
CA SER A 42 -3.84 2.99 8.60
C SER A 42 -4.22 2.99 10.10
N ASP A 43 -5.39 2.44 10.47
CA ASP A 43 -5.75 2.22 11.87
C ASP A 43 -4.93 1.11 12.56
N GLY A 44 -4.11 0.36 11.81
CA GLY A 44 -3.38 -0.82 12.27
C GLY A 44 -4.23 -2.09 12.26
N LYS A 45 -5.35 -2.08 11.55
CA LYS A 45 -6.23 -3.26 11.40
C LYS A 45 -5.77 -4.10 10.21
N ILE A 46 -5.71 -5.41 10.41
CA ILE A 46 -5.50 -6.38 9.33
C ILE A 46 -6.88 -6.89 8.90
N LEU A 47 -7.26 -6.58 7.67
CA LEU A 47 -8.50 -6.99 7.04
C LEU A 47 -8.25 -8.20 6.14
N PRO A 48 -8.75 -9.40 6.47
CA PRO A 48 -8.59 -10.58 5.62
C PRO A 48 -9.60 -10.59 4.47
N TYR A 49 -9.13 -11.04 3.31
CA TYR A 49 -9.90 -11.20 2.09
C TYR A 49 -9.68 -12.61 1.51
N ASP A 50 -10.71 -13.14 0.85
CA ASP A 50 -10.66 -14.46 0.25
C ASP A 50 -9.68 -14.54 -0.94
N SER A 51 -9.48 -13.41 -1.62
CA SER A 51 -8.67 -13.28 -2.83
C SER A 51 -7.99 -11.91 -2.93
N GLU A 52 -6.89 -11.83 -3.67
CA GLU A 52 -6.22 -10.57 -4.04
C GLU A 52 -7.17 -9.59 -4.75
N ASP A 53 -8.00 -10.11 -5.66
CA ASP A 53 -8.96 -9.30 -6.43
C ASP A 53 -9.98 -8.62 -5.52
N SER A 54 -10.53 -9.35 -4.54
CA SER A 54 -11.44 -8.81 -3.52
C SER A 54 -10.78 -7.72 -2.67
N ALA A 55 -9.52 -7.90 -2.28
CA ALA A 55 -8.76 -6.93 -1.51
C ALA A 55 -8.48 -5.64 -2.32
N ARG A 56 -8.10 -5.79 -3.60
CA ARG A 56 -7.92 -4.67 -4.53
C ARG A 56 -9.22 -3.91 -4.75
N ALA A 57 -10.33 -4.62 -4.96
CA ALA A 57 -11.64 -4.01 -5.14
C ALA A 57 -12.03 -3.15 -3.93
N ALA A 58 -11.82 -3.66 -2.71
CA ALA A 58 -12.09 -2.92 -1.48
C ALA A 58 -11.23 -1.65 -1.34
N LEU A 59 -9.95 -1.72 -1.75
CA LEU A 59 -9.06 -0.56 -1.78
C LEU A 59 -9.53 0.49 -2.78
N PHE A 60 -9.90 0.08 -4.00
CA PHE A 60 -10.44 1.00 -5.02
C PHE A 60 -11.74 1.67 -4.57
N ASP A 61 -12.65 0.94 -3.91
CA ASP A 61 -13.90 1.47 -3.36
C ASP A 61 -13.64 2.52 -2.26
N ALA A 62 -12.51 2.41 -1.56
CA ALA A 62 -12.04 3.34 -0.54
C ALA A 62 -11.10 4.45 -1.10
N GLU A 63 -11.08 4.66 -2.42
CA GLU A 63 -10.27 5.67 -3.11
C GLU A 63 -8.74 5.45 -3.04
N PHE A 64 -8.29 4.26 -2.65
CA PHE A 64 -6.87 3.91 -2.69
C PHE A 64 -6.42 3.54 -4.09
N VAL A 65 -5.17 3.89 -4.39
CA VAL A 65 -4.48 3.53 -5.62
C VAL A 65 -3.13 2.88 -5.32
N ALA A 66 -2.73 1.96 -6.20
CA ALA A 66 -1.47 1.25 -6.06
C ALA A 66 -0.29 2.19 -6.30
N LEU A 67 0.66 2.23 -5.36
CA LEU A 67 1.87 3.05 -5.48
C LEU A 67 2.70 2.68 -6.72
N ASP A 68 2.79 1.40 -7.07
CA ASP A 68 3.53 0.92 -8.24
C ASP A 68 2.92 1.39 -9.57
N GLY A 69 1.63 1.70 -9.57
CA GLY A 69 0.93 2.24 -10.74
C GLY A 69 0.86 3.76 -10.81
N LEU A 70 1.46 4.46 -9.84
CA LEU A 70 1.48 5.92 -9.76
C LEU A 70 2.75 6.48 -10.39
N ASP A 71 2.59 7.40 -11.33
CA ASP A 71 3.66 8.27 -11.79
C ASP A 71 3.60 9.67 -11.13
N GLU A 72 4.62 10.49 -11.38
CA GLU A 72 4.71 11.84 -10.82
C GLU A 72 3.55 12.73 -11.27
N GLU A 73 3.09 12.60 -12.51
CA GLU A 73 1.97 13.40 -13.02
C GLU A 73 0.67 13.05 -12.28
N ASP A 74 0.45 11.75 -12.06
CA ASP A 74 -0.64 11.21 -11.25
C ASP A 74 -0.60 11.65 -9.79
N ALA A 75 0.58 11.70 -9.18
CA ALA A 75 0.76 12.19 -7.82
C ALA A 75 0.43 13.68 -7.72
N LEU A 76 0.96 14.49 -8.65
CA LEU A 76 0.74 15.93 -8.69
C LEU A 76 -0.74 16.27 -8.91
N MET A 77 -1.46 15.51 -9.75
CA MET A 77 -2.91 15.65 -9.91
C MET A 77 -3.68 15.39 -8.62
N ARG A 78 -3.17 14.53 -7.74
CA ARG A 78 -3.73 14.27 -6.39
C ARG A 78 -3.26 15.28 -5.34
N GLY A 79 -2.30 16.15 -5.68
CA GLY A 79 -1.83 17.23 -4.82
C GLY A 79 -0.64 16.90 -3.93
N PHE A 80 0.17 15.90 -4.31
CA PHE A 80 1.44 15.57 -3.66
C PHE A 80 2.53 15.27 -4.71
N SER A 81 3.81 15.38 -4.35
CA SER A 81 4.88 14.86 -5.20
C SER A 81 5.20 13.42 -4.82
N LEU A 82 5.40 12.57 -5.81
CA LEU A 82 5.74 11.17 -5.61
C LEU A 82 7.11 11.02 -4.92
N ASP A 83 8.06 11.91 -5.20
CA ASP A 83 9.39 11.92 -4.58
C ASP A 83 9.36 12.32 -3.09
N GLU A 84 8.36 13.09 -2.68
CA GLU A 84 8.17 13.51 -1.28
C GLU A 84 7.54 12.42 -0.41
N VAL A 85 7.06 11.34 -1.01
CA VAL A 85 6.37 10.26 -0.31
C VAL A 85 7.10 8.94 -0.50
N SER A 86 7.10 8.12 0.53
CA SER A 86 7.69 6.79 0.46
C SER A 86 6.85 5.84 1.29
N PRO A 87 6.72 4.57 0.85
CA PRO A 87 5.98 3.59 1.62
C PRO A 87 6.59 3.45 3.02
N PRO A 88 5.75 3.35 4.06
CA PRO A 88 6.23 3.32 5.42
C PRO A 88 7.11 2.09 5.66
N ARG A 89 8.18 2.29 6.43
CA ARG A 89 9.12 1.24 6.83
C ARG A 89 9.10 1.12 8.36
N GLY A 90 9.11 -0.11 8.84
CA GLY A 90 9.07 -0.47 10.26
C GLY A 90 9.40 -1.95 10.42
N ASP A 91 9.78 -2.35 11.64
CA ASP A 91 10.11 -3.74 11.96
C ASP A 91 8.83 -4.56 12.23
N ASP A 92 7.76 -3.90 12.67
CA ASP A 92 6.45 -4.49 12.88
C ASP A 92 5.28 -3.61 12.40
N ASP A 93 4.06 -4.17 12.41
CA ASP A 93 2.86 -3.49 11.93
C ASP A 93 2.48 -2.27 12.79
N ALA A 94 2.91 -2.20 14.06
CA ALA A 94 2.67 -1.04 14.92
C ALA A 94 3.58 0.13 14.52
N ASP A 95 4.85 -0.11 14.22
CA ASP A 95 5.75 0.90 13.64
C ASP A 95 5.21 1.43 12.30
N LEU A 96 4.68 0.54 11.46
CA LEU A 96 4.08 0.90 10.19
C LEU A 96 2.85 1.80 10.41
N ARG A 97 1.94 1.41 11.30
CA ARG A 97 0.73 2.17 11.64
C ARG A 97 1.03 3.63 11.95
N GLU A 98 2.05 3.91 12.77
CA GLU A 98 2.41 5.29 13.13
C GLU A 98 2.86 6.15 11.93
N ARG A 99 3.29 5.50 10.85
CA ARG A 99 3.80 6.13 9.61
C ARG A 99 2.82 6.02 8.45
N MET A 100 1.70 5.33 8.63
CA MET A 100 0.69 5.12 7.59
C MET A 100 -0.20 6.36 7.36
N VAL A 101 -0.17 7.36 8.24
CA VAL A 101 -0.90 8.61 8.04
C VAL A 101 0.09 9.77 8.02
N LEU A 102 0.22 10.41 6.86
CA LEU A 102 1.10 11.57 6.65
C LEU A 102 0.26 12.80 6.35
N THR A 103 0.55 13.92 7.00
CA THR A 103 -0.03 15.20 6.60
C THR A 103 0.90 15.88 5.61
N LEU A 104 0.43 16.03 4.38
CA LEU A 104 1.08 16.78 3.30
C LEU A 104 1.06 18.28 3.67
N GLY A 105 2.17 18.73 4.23
CA GLY A 105 2.38 20.08 4.71
C GLY A 105 2.76 21.02 3.58
N GLY A 106 1.94 22.03 3.32
CA GLY A 106 2.23 23.05 2.32
C GLY A 106 3.49 23.86 2.65
N ARG A 107 4.33 24.02 1.61
CA ARG A 107 5.55 24.86 1.49
C ARG A 107 6.81 24.34 2.19
N ALA A 108 7.79 23.95 1.38
CA ALA A 108 9.14 24.49 1.54
C ALA A 108 9.19 25.94 1.01
#